data_AF-A0A6B8QVC3-F1
#
_entry.id   AF-A0A6B8QVC3-F1
#
_cell.length_a   1.000
_cell.length_b   1.000
_cell.length_c   1.000
_cell.angle_alpha   90.00
_cell.angle_beta   90.00
_cell.angle_gamma   90.00
#
_symmetry.space_group_name_H-M   'P 1'
#
loop_
_entity.id
_entity.type
_entity.pdbx_description
1 polymer ?
#
loop_
_entity_poly.entity_id
_entity_poly.type
_entity_poly.pdbx_seq_one_letter_code
_entity_poly.pdbx_strand_id
1 'polypeptide(L)'
;MLQLLEQAGLSTPDTRAVAWLLPAIEQTAVTGEDIRRLFGDAIADLVLAAAPGEAKGEVDSIEEMLAQERAAVAQTSSLGQTLTVCAIIADLETDPDGAVDLVDNYAAWLEGATKAQPFLRNRARRSIESALAENGQ
;
A
#
# COMPACT_ATOMS: atom_id res chain seq x y z
N MET A 1 -3.14 -8.96 -5.00
CA MET A 1 -3.75 -8.68 -3.68
C MET A 1 -4.65 -9.81 -3.11
N LEU A 2 -5.71 -10.27 -3.79
CA LEU A 2 -6.70 -11.21 -3.22
C LEU A 2 -6.11 -12.50 -2.59
N GLN A 3 -5.18 -13.16 -3.28
CA GLN A 3 -4.52 -14.36 -2.77
C GLN A 3 -3.73 -14.10 -1.48
N LEU A 4 -3.14 -12.91 -1.32
CA LEU A 4 -2.40 -12.53 -0.10
C LEU A 4 -3.36 -12.38 1.09
N LEU A 5 -4.54 -11.82 0.85
CA LEU A 5 -5.59 -11.70 1.87
C LEU A 5 -6.12 -13.06 2.29
N GLU A 6 -6.26 -14.00 1.36
CA GLU A 6 -6.63 -15.39 1.65
C GLU A 6 -5.56 -16.09 2.50
N GLN A 7 -4.28 -15.97 2.13
CA GLN A 7 -3.17 -16.52 2.91
C GLN A 7 -3.08 -15.94 4.33
N ALA A 8 -3.44 -14.67 4.50
CA ALA A 8 -3.48 -14.01 5.80
C ALA A 8 -4.73 -14.33 6.63
N GLY A 9 -5.70 -15.09 6.10
CA GLY A 9 -6.98 -15.33 6.76
C GLY A 9 -7.86 -14.07 6.88
N LEU A 10 -7.63 -13.08 6.01
CA LEU A 10 -8.27 -11.76 6.04
C LEU A 10 -9.23 -11.54 4.88
N SER A 11 -9.60 -12.57 4.11
CA SER A 11 -10.46 -12.48 2.92
C SER A 11 -11.95 -12.30 3.26
N THR A 12 -12.30 -11.24 3.99
CA THR A 12 -13.67 -10.83 4.30
C THR A 12 -14.31 -10.09 3.11
N PRO A 13 -15.63 -9.87 3.09
CA PRO A 13 -16.27 -9.03 2.06
C PRO A 13 -15.61 -7.66 1.92
N ASP A 14 -15.26 -7.03 3.05
CA ASP A 14 -14.69 -5.68 3.08
C ASP A 14 -13.29 -5.63 2.46
N THR A 15 -12.40 -6.56 2.80
CA THR A 15 -11.04 -6.58 2.24
C THR A 15 -11.01 -7.04 0.78
N ARG A 16 -11.98 -7.86 0.37
CA ARG A 16 -12.20 -8.17 -1.06
C ARG A 16 -12.66 -6.95 -1.84
N ALA A 17 -13.56 -6.14 -1.25
CA ALA A 17 -13.96 -4.86 -1.84
C ALA A 17 -12.75 -3.93 -1.98
N VAL A 18 -11.88 -3.85 -0.97
CA VAL A 18 -10.63 -3.09 -1.06
C VAL A 18 -9.77 -3.57 -2.22
N ALA A 19 -9.52 -4.88 -2.31
CA ALA A 19 -8.71 -5.44 -3.39
C ALA A 19 -9.30 -5.21 -4.79
N TRP A 20 -10.61 -4.99 -4.90
CA TRP A 20 -11.28 -4.67 -6.15
C TRP A 20 -11.27 -3.17 -6.46
N LEU A 21 -11.34 -2.32 -5.44
CA LEU A 21 -11.40 -0.86 -5.57
C LEU A 21 -10.03 -0.19 -5.67
N LEU A 22 -8.97 -0.83 -5.16
CA LEU A 22 -7.62 -0.27 -5.15
C LEU A 22 -7.14 0.16 -6.56
N PRO A 23 -7.25 -0.66 -7.62
CA PRO A 23 -6.88 -0.24 -8.97
C PRO A 23 -7.71 0.94 -9.48
N ALA A 24 -8.95 1.11 -9.01
CA ALA A 24 -9.78 2.23 -9.43
C ALA A 24 -9.24 3.56 -8.90
N ILE A 25 -8.72 3.61 -7.67
CA ILE A 25 -8.05 4.81 -7.14
C ILE A 25 -6.73 5.07 -7.86
N GLU A 26 -5.95 4.02 -8.13
CA GLU A 26 -4.59 4.18 -8.68
C GLU A 26 -4.59 4.52 -10.18
N GLN A 27 -5.57 4.02 -10.93
CA GLN A 27 -5.52 4.02 -12.40
C GLN A 27 -6.63 4.85 -13.04
N THR A 28 -7.51 5.46 -12.25
CA THR A 28 -8.65 6.24 -12.76
C THR A 28 -8.87 7.52 -11.97
N ALA A 29 -9.85 8.33 -12.36
CA ALA A 29 -10.23 9.55 -11.64
C ALA A 29 -11.11 9.31 -10.39
N VAL A 30 -11.32 8.04 -9.99
CA VAL A 30 -12.11 7.71 -8.80
C VAL A 30 -11.41 8.21 -7.55
N THR A 31 -12.13 8.94 -6.71
CA THR A 31 -11.61 9.49 -5.46
C THR A 31 -12.04 8.68 -4.25
N GLY A 32 -11.36 8.86 -3.11
CA GLY A 32 -11.82 8.31 -1.83
C GLY A 32 -13.22 8.81 -1.42
N GLU A 33 -13.61 10.02 -1.85
CA GLU A 33 -14.95 10.56 -1.60
C GLU A 33 -16.03 9.83 -2.44
N ASP A 34 -15.71 9.47 -3.68
CA ASP A 34 -16.59 8.63 -4.51
C ASP A 34 -16.84 7.27 -3.87
N ILE A 35 -15.77 6.64 -3.37
CA ILE A 35 -15.87 5.35 -2.67
C ILE A 35 -16.68 5.51 -1.39
N ARG A 36 -16.43 6.55 -0.60
CA ARG A 36 -17.19 6.82 0.63
C ARG A 36 -18.68 6.96 0.35
N ARG A 37 -19.05 7.68 -0.71
CA ARG A 37 -20.45 7.87 -1.12
C ARG A 37 -21.15 6.57 -1.54
N LEU A 38 -20.41 5.63 -2.14
CA LEU A 38 -20.99 4.40 -2.71
C LEU A 38 -20.88 3.17 -1.79
N PHE A 39 -19.81 3.07 -1.01
CA PHE A 39 -19.45 1.90 -0.20
C PHE A 39 -19.35 2.21 1.31
N GLY A 40 -19.46 3.48 1.70
CA GLY A 40 -19.39 3.93 3.09
C GLY A 40 -17.98 4.19 3.59
N ASP A 41 -17.89 4.83 4.76
CA ASP A 41 -16.63 5.27 5.39
C ASP A 41 -15.66 4.11 5.63
N ALA A 42 -16.16 2.99 6.14
CA ALA A 42 -15.33 1.85 6.51
C ALA A 42 -14.54 1.29 5.32
N ILE A 43 -15.16 1.16 4.15
CA ILE A 43 -14.47 0.68 2.94
C ILE A 43 -13.54 1.75 2.40
N ALA A 44 -13.99 3.01 2.34
CA ALA A 44 -13.16 4.11 1.85
C ALA A 44 -11.87 4.25 2.67
N ASP A 45 -11.96 4.22 4.00
CA ASP A 45 -10.81 4.34 4.89
C ASP A 45 -9.84 3.16 4.72
N LEU A 46 -10.35 1.94 4.47
CA LEU A 46 -9.49 0.78 4.19
C LEU A 46 -8.81 0.86 2.82
N VAL A 47 -9.49 1.36 1.79
CA VAL A 47 -8.87 1.55 0.47
C VAL A 47 -7.79 2.63 0.53
N LEU A 48 -8.05 3.75 1.20
CA LEU A 48 -7.08 4.82 1.39
C LEU A 48 -5.89 4.40 2.28
N ALA A 49 -6.09 3.42 3.17
CA ALA A 49 -4.97 2.83 3.90
C ALA A 49 -4.12 1.89 3.02
N ALA A 50 -4.73 1.23 2.03
CA ALA A 50 -4.04 0.32 1.11
C ALA A 50 -3.17 1.07 0.08
N ALA A 51 -3.60 2.25 -0.36
CA ALA A 51 -2.82 3.21 -1.14
C ALA A 51 -2.66 4.52 -0.36
N PRO A 52 -1.69 4.61 0.56
CA PRO A 52 -1.32 5.89 1.17
C PRO A 52 -0.93 6.83 0.03
N GLY A 53 -1.76 7.83 -0.25
CA GLY A 53 -1.47 8.77 -1.34
C GLY A 53 -0.20 9.58 -1.06
N GLU A 54 0.42 10.07 -2.13
CA GLU A 54 1.62 10.94 -2.06
C GLU A 54 1.48 12.02 -0.97
N ALA A 55 2.54 12.18 -0.19
CA ALA A 55 2.74 13.16 0.87
C ALA A 55 1.94 14.44 0.63
N LYS A 56 0.88 14.64 1.41
CA LYS A 56 0.00 15.80 1.31
C LYS A 56 0.63 16.99 2.04
N GLY A 57 1.65 17.57 1.44
CA GLY A 57 2.31 18.79 1.92
C GLY A 57 3.37 19.24 0.94
N GLU A 58 3.65 20.55 0.89
CA GLU A 58 4.90 21.01 0.29
C GLU A 58 6.04 20.38 1.08
N VAL A 59 6.83 19.53 0.42
CA VAL A 59 8.01 18.88 0.97
C VAL A 59 9.24 19.46 0.30
N ASP A 60 10.20 19.89 1.12
CA ASP A 60 11.42 20.55 0.64
C ASP A 60 12.50 19.53 0.24
N SER A 61 12.29 18.24 0.54
CA SER A 61 13.23 17.17 0.23
C SER A 61 12.57 15.79 0.10
N ILE A 62 13.26 14.88 -0.61
CA ILE A 62 12.87 13.46 -0.72
C ILE A 62 12.85 12.79 0.65
N GLU A 63 13.80 13.10 1.54
CA GLU A 63 13.85 12.51 2.89
C GLU A 63 12.60 12.88 3.72
N GLU A 64 12.16 14.14 3.61
CA GLU A 64 10.95 14.60 4.27
C GLU A 64 9.69 13.93 3.71
N MET A 65 9.61 13.80 2.38
CA MET A 65 8.55 13.05 1.70
C MET A 65 8.48 11.61 2.24
N LEU A 66 9.60 10.88 2.23
CA LEU A 66 9.65 9.49 2.73
C LEU A 66 9.32 9.39 4.23
N ALA A 67 9.68 10.39 5.03
CA ALA A 67 9.28 10.44 6.44
C ALA A 67 7.76 10.61 6.60
N GLN A 68 7.12 11.43 5.77
CA GLN A 68 5.67 11.59 5.75
C GLN A 68 4.97 10.30 5.30
N GLU A 69 5.46 9.64 4.25
CA GLU A 69 4.97 8.34 3.77
C GLU A 69 5.01 7.28 4.88
N ARG A 70 6.15 7.15 5.56
CA ARG A 70 6.31 6.24 6.71
C ARG A 70 5.32 6.56 7.83
N ALA A 71 5.15 7.83 8.15
CA ALA A 71 4.26 8.29 9.21
C ALA A 71 2.78 8.06 8.87
N ALA A 72 2.39 8.21 7.60
CA ALA A 72 1.03 7.95 7.13
C ALA A 72 0.64 6.49 7.40
N VAL A 73 1.49 5.54 7.01
CA VAL A 73 1.23 4.10 7.23
C VAL A 73 1.25 3.76 8.73
N ALA A 74 2.18 4.31 9.50
CA ALA A 74 2.32 4.02 10.93
C ALA A 74 1.06 4.38 11.75
N GLN A 75 0.30 5.38 11.30
CA GLN A 75 -0.94 5.83 11.94
C GLN A 75 -2.15 4.95 11.62
N THR A 76 -2.08 4.10 10.60
CA THR A 76 -3.20 3.23 10.23
C THR A 76 -3.37 2.03 11.17
N SER A 77 -4.53 1.39 11.12
CA SER A 77 -4.83 0.17 11.88
C SER A 77 -3.94 -1.00 11.44
N SER A 78 -3.84 -2.08 12.25
CA SER A 78 -3.10 -3.29 11.84
C SER A 78 -3.64 -3.89 10.53
N LEU A 79 -4.95 -3.81 10.29
CA LEU A 79 -5.55 -4.22 9.02
C LEU A 79 -5.11 -3.27 7.89
N GLY A 80 -5.17 -1.96 8.10
CA GLY A 80 -4.69 -0.96 7.13
C GLY A 80 -3.25 -1.20 6.72
N GLN A 81 -2.34 -1.32 7.69
CA GLN A 81 -0.93 -1.64 7.44
C GLN A 81 -0.75 -2.97 6.69
N THR A 82 -1.57 -3.98 7.00
CA THR A 82 -1.52 -5.27 6.27
C THR A 82 -2.01 -5.11 4.84
N LEU A 83 -3.01 -4.27 4.58
CA LEU A 83 -3.49 -3.96 3.23
C LEU A 83 -2.43 -3.21 2.43
N THR A 84 -1.75 -2.22 3.02
CA THR A 84 -0.60 -1.53 2.39
C THR A 84 0.48 -2.53 1.99
N VAL A 85 0.85 -3.45 2.88
CA VAL A 85 1.86 -4.48 2.58
C VAL A 85 1.39 -5.42 1.46
N CYS A 86 0.10 -5.75 1.41
CA CYS A 86 -0.46 -6.53 0.31
C CYS A 86 -0.46 -5.77 -1.04
N ALA A 87 -0.63 -4.45 -1.03
CA ALA A 87 -0.54 -3.60 -2.22
C ALA A 87 0.90 -3.59 -2.75
N ILE A 88 1.88 -3.27 -1.90
CA ILE A 88 3.32 -3.32 -2.24
C ILE A 88 3.72 -4.63 -2.93
N ILE A 89 3.31 -5.77 -2.35
CA ILE A 89 3.62 -7.08 -2.94
C ILE A 89 2.91 -7.26 -4.28
N ALA A 90 1.65 -6.84 -4.39
CA ALA A 90 0.90 -6.96 -5.63
C ALA A 90 1.55 -6.15 -6.76
N ASP A 91 1.95 -4.91 -6.49
CA ASP A 91 2.54 -4.03 -7.49
C ASP A 91 3.88 -4.58 -7.97
N LEU A 92 4.80 -4.89 -7.04
CA LEU A 92 6.12 -5.44 -7.37
C LEU A 92 6.07 -6.81 -8.07
N GLU A 93 5.04 -7.63 -7.82
CA GLU A 93 4.92 -8.95 -8.45
C GLU A 93 4.13 -8.94 -9.77
N THR A 94 3.29 -7.92 -10.02
CA THR A 94 2.43 -7.87 -11.21
C THR A 94 2.86 -6.84 -12.25
N ASP A 95 3.48 -5.75 -11.82
CA ASP A 95 4.00 -4.68 -12.68
C ASP A 95 5.34 -4.16 -12.13
N PRO A 96 6.41 -4.98 -12.19
CA PRO A 96 7.71 -4.61 -11.64
C PRO A 96 8.29 -3.36 -12.32
N ASP A 97 8.08 -3.20 -13.63
CA ASP A 97 8.58 -2.05 -14.40
C ASP A 97 7.87 -0.75 -13.99
N GLY A 98 6.54 -0.79 -13.78
CA GLY A 98 5.77 0.36 -13.28
C GLY A 98 6.04 0.69 -11.81
N ALA A 99 6.50 -0.29 -11.03
CA ALA A 99 6.78 -0.12 -9.60
C ALA A 99 8.16 0.48 -9.30
N VAL A 100 9.07 0.55 -10.28
CA VAL A 100 10.47 1.02 -10.09
C VAL A 100 10.54 2.40 -9.43
N ASP A 101 9.72 3.35 -9.89
CA ASP A 101 9.74 4.73 -9.39
C ASP A 101 9.17 4.87 -7.97
N LEU A 102 8.51 3.82 -7.46
CA LEU A 102 7.84 3.80 -6.15
C LEU A 102 8.59 2.97 -5.10
N VAL A 103 9.71 2.31 -5.45
CA VAL A 103 10.38 1.38 -4.55
C VAL A 103 10.84 2.04 -3.24
N ASP A 104 11.31 3.29 -3.28
CA ASP A 104 11.68 4.04 -2.08
C ASP A 104 10.46 4.36 -1.20
N ASN A 105 9.32 4.71 -1.82
CA ASN A 105 8.05 4.92 -1.12
C ASN A 105 7.58 3.62 -0.46
N TYR A 106 7.67 2.49 -1.17
CA TYR A 106 7.32 1.18 -0.63
C TYR A 106 8.22 0.76 0.54
N ALA A 107 9.51 1.09 0.49
CA ALA A 107 10.41 0.89 1.62
C ALA A 107 9.97 1.71 2.84
N ALA A 108 9.67 3.00 2.65
CA ALA A 108 9.15 3.87 3.71
C ALA A 108 7.81 3.38 4.28
N TRP A 109 6.88 2.94 3.43
CA TRP A 109 5.61 2.35 3.85
C TRP A 109 5.81 1.07 4.67
N LEU A 110 6.69 0.18 4.23
CA LEU A 110 6.99 -1.07 4.93
C LEU A 110 7.63 -0.82 6.31
N GLU A 111 8.47 0.21 6.43
CA GLU A 111 9.02 0.66 7.72
C GLU A 111 7.92 1.16 8.66
N GLY A 112 6.93 1.90 8.13
CA GLY A 112 5.76 2.35 8.89
C GLY A 112 4.80 1.22 9.30
N ALA A 113 4.72 0.15 8.49
CA ALA A 113 3.81 -0.98 8.65
C ALA A 113 4.19 -1.97 9.78
N THR A 114 4.61 -1.47 10.95
CA THR A 114 5.12 -2.27 12.08
C THR A 114 4.13 -3.31 12.64
N LYS A 115 2.83 -3.08 12.49
CA LYS A 115 1.71 -3.93 12.96
C LYS A 115 1.11 -4.80 11.86
N ALA A 116 1.65 -4.77 10.64
CA ALA A 116 1.20 -5.65 9.58
C ALA A 116 1.60 -7.11 9.85
N GLN A 117 0.89 -8.05 9.21
CA GLN A 117 1.16 -9.49 9.33
C GLN A 117 2.65 -9.82 9.06
N PRO A 118 3.38 -10.45 10.02
CA PRO A 118 4.85 -10.59 9.92
C PRO A 118 5.33 -11.32 8.66
N PHE A 119 4.63 -12.36 8.22
CA PHE A 119 5.04 -13.12 7.03
C PHE A 119 4.88 -12.30 5.74
N LEU A 120 3.85 -11.45 5.66
CA LEU A 120 3.65 -10.54 4.53
C LEU A 120 4.71 -9.45 4.54
N ARG A 121 5.02 -8.86 5.71
CA ARG A 121 6.12 -7.89 5.83
C ARG A 121 7.45 -8.46 5.34
N ASN A 122 7.77 -9.70 5.73
CA ASN A 122 8.98 -10.39 5.28
C ASN A 122 8.98 -10.73 3.78
N ARG A 123 7.81 -10.89 3.16
CA ARG A 123 7.70 -11.06 1.71
C ARG A 123 7.93 -9.73 0.99
N ALA A 124 7.22 -8.67 1.40
CA ALA A 124 7.38 -7.33 0.85
C ALA A 124 8.84 -6.86 0.95
N ARG A 125 9.50 -7.06 2.10
CA ARG A 125 10.92 -6.73 2.27
C ARG A 125 11.80 -7.38 1.20
N ARG A 126 11.60 -8.67 0.95
CA ARG A 126 12.37 -9.40 -0.07
C ARG A 126 12.07 -8.90 -1.49
N SER A 127 10.81 -8.60 -1.79
CA SER A 127 10.43 -8.04 -3.09
C SER A 127 11.09 -6.67 -3.34
N ILE A 128 11.11 -5.80 -2.32
CA ILE A 128 11.78 -4.49 -2.37
C ILE A 128 13.29 -4.66 -2.53
N GLU A 129 13.91 -5.54 -1.73
CA GLU A 129 15.35 -5.83 -1.81
C GLU A 129 15.76 -6.32 -3.21
N SER A 130 14.94 -7.18 -3.83
CA SER A 130 15.17 -7.62 -5.22
C SER A 130 15.04 -6.47 -6.22
N ALA A 131 13.98 -5.66 -6.13
CA ALA A 131 13.74 -4.55 -7.05
C ALA A 131 14.86 -3.49 -6.98
N LEU A 132 15.35 -3.17 -5.77
CA LEU A 132 16.49 -2.26 -5.59
C LEU A 132 17.79 -2.82 -6.19
N ALA A 133 18.01 -4.13 -6.11
CA ALA A 133 19.21 -4.77 -6.66
C ALA A 133 19.20 -4.78 -8.19
N GLU A 134 18.03 -4.94 -8.82
CA GLU A 134 17.85 -4.92 -10.27
C GLU A 134 18.00 -3.50 -10.85
N ASN A 135 17.53 -2.46 -10.14
CA ASN A 135 17.67 -1.06 -10.56
C ASN A 135 19.10 -0.49 -10.43
N GLY A 136 19.97 -1.15 -9.66
CA GLY A 136 21.36 -0.73 -9.45
C GLY A 136 22.35 -1.23 -10.53
N GLN A 137 21.89 -2.01 -11.50
CA GLN A 137 22.69 -2.59 -12.61
C GLN A 137 22.47 -1.83 -13.92
#